data_AF-A0AA46W1E2-F1
#
_entry.id   AF-A0AA46W1E2-F1
#
_cell.length_a   1.000
_cell.length_b   1.000
_cell.length_c   1.000
_cell.angle_alpha   90.00
_cell.angle_beta   90.00
_cell.angle_gamma   90.00
#
_symmetry.space_group_name_H-M   'P 1'
#
loop_
_entity.id
_entity.type
_entity.pdbx_description
1 polymer ?
#
loop_
_entity_poly.entity_id
_entity_poly.type
_entity_poly.pdbx_seq_one_letter_code
_entity_poly.pdbx_strand_id
1 'polypeptide(L)'
;MGAIGCDALLHLYSLFSKHDGSEFNRIDGMVRFKRRFRKLFVAPFEEFDSVLRVMPTGHGSHDYAIWLYHRYTNKKLCLAVKVHALGLDRVNALAFWDCLQRYMDVTHPLPDLPVLEQSRHLDPVTAAHDVQTGRPERRWRDQTINGWKASGAKQLTEQLKRYSWQQSPCIVKARLSDTLNIEEYYRSLEAEGIDISPKADNFSFLYQVDQGAQ
;
A
#
# COMPACT_ATOMS: atom_id res chain seq x y z
N MET A 1 -22.15 -34.73 -2.01
CA MET A 1 -21.38 -34.95 -0.77
C MET A 1 -19.96 -34.41 -0.93
N GLY A 2 -19.73 -33.09 -0.89
CA GLY A 2 -18.39 -32.52 -1.11
C GLY A 2 -18.08 -31.22 -0.34
N ALA A 3 -19.00 -30.70 0.48
CA ALA A 3 -18.83 -29.42 1.17
C ALA A 3 -18.09 -29.53 2.51
N ILE A 4 -18.26 -30.65 3.23
CA ILE A 4 -17.77 -30.81 4.61
C ILE A 4 -16.23 -30.82 4.70
N GLY A 5 -15.53 -31.35 3.68
CA GLY A 5 -14.08 -31.44 3.67
C GLY A 5 -13.38 -30.09 3.45
N CYS A 6 -13.92 -29.23 2.59
CA CYS A 6 -13.35 -27.92 2.31
C CYS A 6 -13.53 -26.97 3.50
N ASP A 7 -14.69 -26.99 4.17
CA ASP A 7 -14.94 -26.17 5.36
C ASP A 7 -14.03 -26.56 6.53
N ALA A 8 -13.80 -27.87 6.73
CA ALA A 8 -12.85 -28.36 7.73
C ALA A 8 -11.40 -27.95 7.40
N LEU A 9 -10.99 -28.00 6.14
CA LEU A 9 -9.67 -27.54 5.70
C LEU A 9 -9.51 -26.02 5.82
N LEU A 10 -10.55 -25.24 5.52
CA LEU A 10 -10.57 -23.79 5.71
C LEU A 10 -10.54 -23.43 7.20
N HIS A 11 -11.23 -24.18 8.06
CA HIS A 11 -11.18 -24.01 9.51
C HIS A 11 -9.81 -24.36 10.09
N LEU A 12 -9.22 -25.49 9.67
CA LEU A 12 -7.84 -25.83 10.01
C LEU A 12 -6.88 -24.73 9.52
N TYR A 13 -7.04 -24.26 8.29
CA TYR A 13 -6.24 -23.17 7.75
C TYR A 13 -6.43 -21.89 8.56
N SER A 14 -7.64 -21.51 8.98
CA SER A 14 -7.84 -20.29 9.77
C SER A 14 -7.25 -20.38 11.18
N LEU A 15 -7.19 -21.57 11.77
CA LEU A 15 -6.52 -21.82 13.06
C LEU A 15 -4.99 -21.70 12.96
N PHE A 16 -4.40 -22.12 11.83
CA PHE A 16 -2.93 -22.10 11.64
C PHE A 16 -2.41 -20.89 10.87
N SER A 17 -3.26 -20.22 10.08
CA SER A 17 -2.92 -19.05 9.29
C SER A 17 -2.84 -17.84 10.20
N LYS A 18 -1.67 -17.69 10.82
CA LYS A 18 -1.30 -16.44 11.50
C LYS A 18 -1.00 -15.38 10.44
N HIS A 19 -1.42 -14.16 10.72
CA HIS A 19 -1.05 -13.01 9.90
C HIS A 19 0.47 -12.99 9.69
N ASP A 20 0.92 -12.93 8.44
CA ASP A 20 2.33 -13.04 8.06
C ASP A 20 3.19 -11.84 8.52
N GLY A 21 2.59 -10.87 9.23
CA GLY A 21 3.20 -9.60 9.62
C GLY A 21 3.37 -8.62 8.47
N SER A 22 2.69 -8.87 7.33
CA SER A 22 2.75 -7.98 6.17
C SER A 22 1.69 -6.89 6.30
N GLU A 23 2.11 -5.63 6.34
CA GLU A 23 1.22 -4.50 6.55
C GLU A 23 1.79 -3.22 5.94
N PHE A 24 0.89 -2.29 5.64
CA PHE A 24 1.20 -0.89 5.38
C PHE A 24 0.85 -0.11 6.64
N ASN A 25 1.86 0.34 7.38
CA ASN A 25 1.65 1.03 8.63
C ASN A 25 1.72 2.54 8.40
N ARG A 26 0.56 3.20 8.50
CA ARG A 26 0.41 4.64 8.34
C ARG A 26 1.12 5.45 9.42
N ILE A 27 1.15 4.96 10.67
CA ILE A 27 1.69 5.72 11.81
C ILE A 27 3.20 5.85 11.68
N ASP A 28 3.88 4.73 11.39
CA ASP A 28 5.35 4.71 11.26
C ASP A 28 5.82 5.03 9.83
N GLY A 29 4.92 5.08 8.85
CA GLY A 29 5.26 5.22 7.42
C GLY A 29 5.94 3.99 6.80
N MET A 30 5.96 2.86 7.50
CA MET A 30 6.71 1.66 7.13
C MET A 30 5.87 0.66 6.32
N VAL A 31 6.52 0.03 5.34
CA VAL A 31 5.98 -1.13 4.62
C VAL A 31 6.65 -2.38 5.16
N ARG A 32 5.85 -3.27 5.74
CA ARG A 32 6.29 -4.57 6.23
C ARG A 32 5.76 -5.63 5.28
N PHE A 33 6.61 -6.48 4.73
CA PHE A 33 6.12 -7.64 3.98
C PHE A 33 7.01 -8.86 4.13
N LYS A 34 6.35 -10.02 4.22
CA LYS A 34 7.00 -11.31 4.34
C LYS A 34 6.82 -12.10 3.05
N ARG A 35 7.93 -12.65 2.56
CA ARG A 35 7.92 -13.66 1.50
C ARG A 35 7.99 -15.04 2.14
N ARG A 36 7.33 -16.03 1.53
CA ARG A 36 7.37 -17.43 1.97
C ARG A 36 8.81 -17.86 2.27
N PHE A 37 9.03 -18.42 3.46
CA PHE A 37 10.33 -18.87 3.97
C PHE A 37 11.43 -17.80 4.09
N ARG A 38 11.07 -16.50 4.15
CA ARG A 38 12.04 -15.42 4.39
C ARG A 38 11.65 -14.59 5.61
N LYS A 39 12.66 -13.90 6.16
CA LYS A 39 12.47 -12.90 7.21
C LYS A 39 11.58 -11.75 6.72
N LEU A 40 10.92 -11.08 7.67
CA LEU A 40 10.14 -9.88 7.40
C LEU A 40 11.06 -8.80 6.82
N PHE A 41 10.61 -8.17 5.74
CA PHE A 41 11.27 -7.01 5.16
C PHE A 41 10.51 -5.76 5.59
N VAL A 42 11.23 -4.76 6.09
CA VAL A 42 10.67 -3.54 6.68
C VAL A 42 11.46 -2.38 6.13
N ALA A 43 10.81 -1.54 5.35
CA ALA A 43 11.42 -0.35 4.76
C ALA A 43 10.39 0.79 4.66
N PRO A 44 10.83 2.05 4.64
CA PRO A 44 9.95 3.20 4.44
C PRO A 44 9.18 3.13 3.12
N PHE A 45 7.91 3.57 3.11
CA PHE A 45 7.08 3.58 1.89
C PHE A 45 7.65 4.47 0.78
N GLU A 46 8.29 5.58 1.15
CA GLU A 46 8.90 6.54 0.21
C GLU A 46 10.05 5.94 -0.61
N GLU A 47 10.59 4.77 -0.23
CA GLU A 47 11.65 4.09 -0.96
C GLU A 47 11.15 3.13 -2.05
N PHE A 48 9.83 3.01 -2.19
CA PHE A 48 9.21 2.14 -3.18
C PHE A 48 8.76 2.90 -4.41
N ASP A 49 9.31 2.53 -5.56
CA ASP A 49 8.85 3.01 -6.85
C ASP A 49 7.70 2.13 -7.37
N SER A 50 6.58 2.75 -7.66
CA SER A 50 5.40 2.08 -8.20
C SER A 50 5.47 1.94 -9.71
N VAL A 51 5.24 0.73 -10.22
CA VAL A 51 5.15 0.43 -11.64
C VAL A 51 3.83 -0.27 -11.92
N LEU A 52 3.07 0.29 -12.86
CA LEU A 52 1.86 -0.35 -13.37
C LEU A 52 2.25 -1.38 -14.45
N ARG A 53 1.87 -2.63 -14.25
CA ARG A 53 2.16 -3.73 -15.19
C ARG A 53 0.88 -4.37 -15.69
N VAL A 54 0.83 -4.63 -16.99
CA VAL A 54 -0.23 -5.43 -17.62
C VAL A 54 0.04 -6.91 -17.32
N MET A 55 -0.96 -7.59 -16.77
CA MET A 55 -0.96 -9.02 -16.47
C MET A 55 -1.90 -9.72 -17.46
N PRO A 56 -1.38 -10.48 -18.43
CA PRO A 56 -2.23 -11.22 -19.35
C PRO A 56 -2.95 -12.33 -18.59
N THR A 57 -4.25 -12.48 -18.84
CA THR A 57 -5.04 -13.58 -18.31
C THR A 57 -5.04 -14.74 -19.32
N GLY A 58 -5.30 -15.96 -18.84
CA GLY A 58 -5.34 -17.16 -19.69
C GLY A 58 -6.43 -17.14 -20.78
N HIS A 59 -7.37 -16.20 -20.72
CA HIS A 59 -8.49 -16.09 -21.68
C HIS A 59 -8.29 -14.99 -22.73
N GLY A 60 -7.08 -14.43 -22.85
CA GLY A 60 -6.79 -13.36 -23.82
C GLY A 60 -7.25 -11.97 -23.37
N SER A 61 -7.73 -11.81 -22.13
CA SER A 61 -7.91 -10.49 -21.51
C SER A 61 -6.63 -10.06 -20.78
N HIS A 62 -6.61 -8.83 -20.26
CA HIS A 62 -5.53 -8.35 -19.42
C HIS A 62 -6.05 -7.61 -18.20
N ASP A 63 -5.41 -7.86 -17.07
CA ASP A 63 -5.61 -7.09 -15.85
C ASP A 63 -4.43 -6.15 -15.63
N TYR A 64 -4.60 -5.15 -14.78
CA TYR A 64 -3.51 -4.31 -14.33
C TYR A 64 -3.11 -4.68 -12.90
N ALA A 65 -1.80 -4.73 -12.65
CA ALA A 65 -1.24 -4.95 -11.33
C ALA A 65 -0.20 -3.88 -11.03
N ILE A 66 -0.25 -3.33 -9.82
CA ILE A 66 0.76 -2.42 -9.32
C ILE A 66 1.86 -3.21 -8.62
N TRP A 67 3.08 -2.96 -9.05
CA TRP A 67 4.31 -3.49 -8.45
C TRP A 67 5.05 -2.37 -7.74
N LEU A 68 5.43 -2.61 -6.50
CA LEU A 68 6.32 -1.73 -5.75
C LEU A 68 7.72 -2.32 -5.78
N TYR A 69 8.69 -1.53 -6.25
CA TYR A 69 10.10 -1.87 -6.30
C TYR A 69 10.86 -1.06 -5.27
N HIS A 70 11.57 -1.73 -4.38
CA HIS A 70 12.44 -1.04 -3.46
C HIS A 70 13.67 -0.51 -4.21
N ARG A 71 13.99 0.78 -4.09
CA ARG A 71 15.08 1.41 -4.87
C ARG A 71 16.44 0.76 -4.67
N TYR A 72 16.78 0.49 -3.43
CA TYR A 72 18.14 0.07 -3.08
C TYR A 72 18.33 -1.44 -2.99
N THR A 73 17.25 -2.22 -3.13
CA THR A 73 17.32 -3.67 -2.98
C THR A 73 16.52 -4.33 -4.09
N ASN A 74 16.87 -5.55 -4.47
CA ASN A 74 16.11 -6.31 -5.47
C ASN A 74 14.76 -6.85 -4.95
N LYS A 75 14.16 -6.19 -3.96
CA LYS A 75 12.89 -6.58 -3.38
C LYS A 75 11.76 -5.89 -4.13
N LYS A 76 10.72 -6.68 -4.42
CA LYS A 76 9.51 -6.21 -5.09
C LYS A 76 8.28 -6.81 -4.44
N LEU A 77 7.22 -6.02 -4.40
CA LEU A 77 5.93 -6.38 -3.84
C LEU A 77 4.86 -6.21 -4.92
N CYS A 78 4.09 -7.28 -5.19
CA CYS A 78 2.94 -7.21 -6.08
C CYS A 78 1.68 -6.97 -5.26
N LEU A 79 1.02 -5.83 -5.46
CA LEU A 79 -0.18 -5.47 -4.70
C LEU A 79 -1.40 -6.32 -5.09
N ALA A 80 -1.43 -6.86 -6.31
CA ALA A 80 -2.50 -7.73 -6.80
C ALA A 80 -2.58 -9.10 -6.10
N VAL A 81 -1.52 -9.48 -5.38
CA VAL A 81 -1.49 -10.74 -4.63
C VAL A 81 -1.88 -10.53 -3.16
N LYS A 82 -1.70 -9.31 -2.64
CA LYS A 82 -1.80 -9.04 -1.20
C LYS A 82 -2.88 -8.04 -0.79
N VAL A 83 -3.29 -7.12 -1.67
CA VAL A 83 -4.13 -5.97 -1.27
C VAL A 83 -5.35 -5.79 -2.16
N HIS A 84 -5.23 -5.97 -3.47
CA HIS A 84 -6.39 -5.97 -4.37
C HIS A 84 -6.54 -7.31 -5.05
N ALA A 85 -7.78 -7.73 -5.32
CA ALA A 85 -8.05 -8.89 -6.15
C ALA A 85 -7.56 -8.63 -7.58
N LEU A 86 -7.00 -9.67 -8.23
CA LEU A 86 -6.74 -9.67 -9.66
C LEU A 86 -8.04 -9.26 -10.40
N GLY A 87 -7.96 -8.25 -11.28
CA GLY A 87 -9.14 -7.72 -11.99
C GLY A 87 -9.33 -6.20 -11.96
N LEU A 88 -8.31 -5.41 -11.60
CA LEU A 88 -8.37 -3.95 -11.75
C LEU A 88 -8.18 -3.55 -13.22
N ASP A 89 -9.05 -2.69 -13.72
CA ASP A 89 -8.79 -1.93 -14.94
C ASP A 89 -7.70 -0.87 -14.69
N ARG A 90 -7.21 -0.24 -15.75
CA ARG A 90 -6.17 0.79 -15.65
C ARG A 90 -6.59 1.94 -14.73
N VAL A 91 -7.83 2.39 -14.84
CA VAL A 91 -8.34 3.58 -14.15
C VAL A 91 -8.51 3.31 -12.65
N ASN A 92 -9.09 2.18 -12.27
CA ASN A 92 -9.20 1.77 -10.88
C ASN A 92 -7.83 1.43 -10.29
N ALA A 93 -6.87 0.94 -11.07
CA ALA A 93 -5.50 0.78 -10.60
C ALA A 93 -4.87 2.14 -10.24
N LEU A 94 -5.04 3.16 -11.07
CA LEU A 94 -4.58 4.52 -10.76
C LEU A 94 -5.29 5.09 -9.51
N ALA A 95 -6.60 4.94 -9.41
CA ALA A 95 -7.38 5.35 -8.24
C ALA A 95 -6.93 4.66 -6.96
N PHE A 96 -6.65 3.36 -7.05
CA PHE A 96 -6.15 2.58 -5.93
C PHE A 96 -4.76 3.04 -5.49
N TRP A 97 -3.88 3.39 -6.44
CA TRP A 97 -2.57 3.95 -6.11
C TRP A 97 -2.68 5.26 -5.35
N ASP A 98 -3.51 6.20 -5.80
CA ASP A 98 -3.74 7.47 -5.12
C ASP A 98 -4.34 7.25 -3.71
N CYS A 99 -5.27 6.29 -3.57
CA CYS A 99 -5.81 5.91 -2.27
C CYS A 99 -4.71 5.38 -1.34
N LEU A 100 -3.82 4.53 -1.84
CA LEU A 100 -2.71 3.98 -1.06
C LEU A 100 -1.72 5.07 -0.64
N GLN A 101 -1.38 6.00 -1.54
CA GLN A 101 -0.53 7.14 -1.20
C GLN A 101 -1.18 8.01 -0.12
N ARG A 102 -2.46 8.34 -0.27
CA ARG A 102 -3.20 9.12 0.74
C ARG A 102 -3.34 8.38 2.07
N TYR A 103 -3.46 7.06 2.05
CA TYR A 103 -3.45 6.23 3.24
C TYR A 103 -2.09 6.23 3.95
N MET A 104 -0.98 6.28 3.23
CA MET A 104 0.35 6.37 3.84
C MET A 104 0.70 7.80 4.28
N ASP A 105 0.06 8.81 3.72
CA ASP A 105 0.28 10.21 4.08
C ASP A 105 -0.54 10.64 5.30
N VAL A 106 0.14 10.80 6.44
CA VAL A 106 -0.47 11.25 7.70
C VAL A 106 -0.99 12.70 7.66
N THR A 107 -0.53 13.51 6.71
CA THR A 107 -0.95 14.92 6.59
C THR A 107 -2.33 15.08 5.95
N HIS A 108 -2.77 14.07 5.19
CA HIS A 108 -4.06 14.06 4.52
C HIS A 108 -5.03 13.11 5.23
N PRO A 109 -6.34 13.38 5.20
CA PRO A 109 -7.32 12.48 5.80
C PRO A 109 -7.41 11.17 4.99
N LEU A 110 -7.73 10.08 5.68
CA LEU A 110 -7.86 8.74 5.14
C LEU A 110 -8.78 8.71 3.90
N PRO A 111 -8.42 7.93 2.86
CA PRO A 111 -9.28 7.76 1.70
C PRO A 111 -10.64 7.19 2.11
N ASP A 112 -11.71 7.62 1.44
CA ASP A 112 -13.06 7.18 1.77
C ASP A 112 -13.33 5.79 1.19
N LEU A 113 -12.97 4.76 1.97
CA LEU A 113 -13.12 3.36 1.63
C LEU A 113 -13.97 2.64 2.68
N PRO A 114 -14.84 1.69 2.29
CA PRO A 114 -15.64 0.92 3.25
C PRO A 114 -14.81 0.21 4.32
N VAL A 115 -13.62 -0.29 3.96
CA VAL A 115 -12.72 -0.99 4.88
C VAL A 115 -12.14 -0.08 5.96
N LEU A 116 -12.01 1.22 5.68
CA LEU A 116 -11.46 2.20 6.62
C LEU A 116 -12.54 2.86 7.48
N GLU A 117 -13.83 2.67 7.18
CA GLU A 117 -14.93 3.32 7.91
C GLU A 117 -14.82 3.14 9.43
N GLN A 118 -14.46 1.93 9.87
CA GLN A 118 -14.33 1.60 11.29
C GLN A 118 -13.17 2.31 11.98
N SER A 119 -12.13 2.72 11.25
CA SER A 119 -10.94 3.36 11.82
C SER A 119 -10.89 4.87 11.60
N ARG A 120 -11.82 5.46 10.82
CA ARG A 120 -11.80 6.91 10.51
C ARG A 120 -11.80 7.81 11.75
N HIS A 121 -12.55 7.44 12.78
CA HIS A 121 -12.63 8.21 14.03
C HIS A 121 -11.36 8.12 14.89
N LEU A 122 -10.50 7.14 14.64
CA LEU A 122 -9.23 6.96 15.35
C LEU A 122 -8.13 7.89 14.81
N ASP A 123 -8.25 8.33 13.56
CA ASP A 123 -7.28 9.24 12.93
C ASP A 123 -7.70 10.70 13.14
N PRO A 124 -6.91 11.52 13.86
CA PRO A 124 -7.32 12.88 14.23
C PRO A 124 -7.51 13.80 13.02
N VAL A 125 -6.68 13.63 11.98
CA VAL A 125 -6.78 14.40 10.73
C VAL A 125 -8.06 14.06 9.99
N THR A 126 -8.38 12.77 9.88
CA THR A 126 -9.64 12.31 9.28
C THR A 126 -10.85 12.77 10.08
N ALA A 127 -10.82 12.66 11.40
CA ALA A 127 -11.92 13.07 12.25
C ALA A 127 -12.22 14.58 12.10
N ALA A 128 -11.20 15.43 12.09
CA ALA A 128 -11.36 16.87 11.87
C ALA A 128 -11.95 17.18 10.49
N HIS A 129 -11.47 16.50 9.44
CA HIS A 129 -11.96 16.65 8.08
C HIS A 129 -13.43 16.18 7.94
N ASP A 130 -13.79 15.06 8.57
CA ASP A 130 -15.15 14.51 8.51
C ASP A 130 -16.15 15.43 9.23
N VAL A 131 -15.75 16.06 10.33
CA VAL A 131 -16.54 17.11 11.01
C VAL A 131 -16.71 18.33 10.12
N GLN A 132 -15.64 18.80 9.47
CA GLN A 132 -15.69 19.97 8.58
C GLN A 132 -16.58 19.75 7.35
N THR A 133 -16.54 18.55 6.78
CA THR A 133 -17.32 18.19 5.58
C THR A 133 -18.73 17.69 5.88
N GLY A 134 -19.07 17.46 7.15
CA GLY A 134 -20.36 16.92 7.56
C GLY A 134 -20.58 15.48 7.07
N ARG A 135 -19.51 14.69 6.91
CA ARG A 135 -19.61 13.30 6.43
C ARG A 135 -20.35 12.44 7.47
N PRO A 136 -21.37 11.65 7.09
CA PRO A 136 -22.00 10.70 8.00
C PRO A 136 -21.01 9.63 8.49
N GLU A 137 -21.02 9.30 9.79
CA GLU A 137 -20.11 8.30 10.39
C GLU A 137 -20.26 6.93 9.71
N ARG A 138 -21.51 6.51 9.49
CA ARG A 138 -21.91 5.20 8.92
C ARG A 138 -22.22 5.26 7.41
N ARG A 139 -21.58 6.17 6.68
CA ARG A 139 -21.81 6.43 5.25
C ARG A 139 -21.85 5.17 4.38
N TRP A 140 -20.90 4.25 4.53
CA TRP A 140 -20.80 3.02 3.74
C TRP A 140 -21.72 1.92 4.26
N ARG A 141 -21.84 1.80 5.59
CA ARG A 141 -22.76 0.84 6.21
C ARG A 141 -24.23 1.08 5.85
N ASP A 142 -24.63 2.35 5.77
CA ASP A 142 -26.01 2.74 5.46
C ASP A 142 -26.25 2.86 3.95
N GLN A 143 -25.21 2.69 3.12
CA GLN A 143 -25.34 2.64 1.66
C GLN A 143 -26.06 1.35 1.24
N THR A 144 -27.21 1.49 0.58
CA THR A 144 -27.93 0.32 0.06
C THR A 144 -27.16 -0.34 -1.09
N ILE A 145 -27.02 -1.66 -1.03
CA ILE A 145 -26.35 -2.46 -2.08
C ILE A 145 -27.07 -2.29 -3.43
N ASN A 146 -28.40 -2.25 -3.42
CA ASN A 146 -29.20 -2.09 -4.64
C ASN A 146 -28.98 -0.71 -5.26
N GLY A 147 -28.93 0.35 -4.46
CA GLY A 147 -28.61 1.71 -4.94
C GLY A 147 -27.19 1.80 -5.50
N TRP A 148 -26.22 1.16 -4.84
CA TRP A 148 -24.85 1.09 -5.33
C TRP A 148 -24.74 0.41 -6.71
N LYS A 149 -25.42 -0.74 -6.88
CA LYS A 149 -25.45 -1.47 -8.15
C LYS A 149 -26.21 -0.72 -9.24
N ALA A 150 -27.29 -0.02 -8.89
CA ALA A 150 -28.12 0.69 -9.85
C ALA A 150 -27.41 1.91 -10.47
N SER A 151 -26.77 2.73 -9.64
CA SER A 151 -26.18 4.01 -10.07
C SER A 151 -24.78 4.27 -9.51
N GLY A 152 -24.52 3.97 -8.24
CA GLY A 152 -23.28 4.36 -7.56
C GLY A 152 -22.00 3.87 -8.25
N ALA A 153 -21.95 2.60 -8.65
CA ALA A 153 -20.81 2.02 -9.34
C ALA A 153 -20.54 2.68 -10.71
N LYS A 154 -21.61 3.02 -11.45
CA LYS A 154 -21.50 3.70 -12.76
C LYS A 154 -21.00 5.13 -12.59
N GLN A 155 -21.56 5.86 -11.62
CA GLN A 155 -21.13 7.22 -11.30
C GLN A 155 -19.66 7.29 -10.90
N LEU A 156 -19.22 6.38 -10.01
CA LEU A 156 -17.81 6.26 -9.64
C LEU A 156 -16.95 5.99 -10.88
N THR A 157 -17.34 5.01 -11.70
CA THR A 157 -16.60 4.68 -12.93
C THR A 157 -16.45 5.88 -13.87
N GLU A 158 -17.50 6.68 -14.03
CA GLU A 158 -17.46 7.90 -14.84
C GLU A 158 -16.56 8.98 -14.22
N GLN A 159 -16.63 9.19 -12.90
CA GLN A 159 -15.78 10.13 -12.17
C GLN A 159 -14.30 9.75 -12.34
N LEU A 160 -13.97 8.48 -12.13
CA LEU A 160 -12.61 7.99 -12.26
C LEU A 160 -12.09 8.12 -13.70
N LYS A 161 -12.95 7.93 -14.71
CA LYS A 161 -12.57 8.14 -16.12
C LYS A 161 -12.34 9.61 -16.48
N ARG A 162 -13.09 10.52 -15.85
CA ARG A 162 -12.96 11.98 -16.08
C ARG A 162 -11.79 12.59 -15.31
N TYR A 163 -11.37 11.98 -14.20
CA TYR A 163 -10.29 12.48 -13.37
C TYR A 163 -8.95 12.44 -14.12
N SER A 164 -8.21 13.54 -14.09
CA SER A 164 -6.86 13.63 -14.64
C SER A 164 -5.88 13.01 -13.64
N TRP A 165 -5.62 11.71 -13.80
CA TRP A 165 -4.63 11.00 -12.99
C TRP A 165 -3.21 11.56 -13.18
N GLN A 166 -2.38 11.42 -12.14
CA GLN A 166 -0.93 11.69 -12.15
C GLN A 166 -0.52 13.14 -12.50
N GLN A 167 -1.32 14.13 -12.13
CA GLN A 167 -0.99 15.55 -12.35
C GLN A 167 0.03 16.10 -11.34
N SER A 168 0.01 15.59 -10.11
CA SER A 168 0.92 16.01 -9.04
C SER A 168 2.05 14.98 -8.85
N PRO A 169 3.25 15.42 -8.42
CA PRO A 169 4.32 14.49 -8.09
C PRO A 169 3.87 13.57 -6.95
N CYS A 170 4.26 12.30 -7.05
CA CYS A 170 3.98 11.30 -6.01
C CYS A 170 4.60 11.73 -4.66
N ILE A 171 3.98 11.33 -3.55
CA ILE A 171 4.58 11.50 -2.20
C ILE A 171 5.95 10.83 -2.08
N VAL A 172 6.21 9.83 -2.92
CA VAL A 172 7.47 9.11 -3.04
C VAL A 172 8.56 10.10 -3.49
N LYS A 173 9.29 10.65 -2.53
CA LYS A 173 10.37 11.62 -2.78
C LYS A 173 11.53 10.96 -3.48
N ALA A 174 12.25 11.67 -4.34
CA ALA A 174 13.46 11.16 -4.98
C ALA A 174 14.64 11.03 -3.98
N ARG A 175 14.67 11.91 -2.96
CA ARG A 175 15.61 11.87 -1.83
C ARG A 175 14.83 11.93 -0.53
N LEU A 176 15.22 11.07 0.40
CA LEU A 176 14.53 10.87 1.67
C LEU A 176 14.76 12.03 2.65
N SER A 177 15.98 12.57 2.61
CA SER A 177 16.32 13.82 3.27
C SER A 177 17.28 14.62 2.41
N ASP A 178 17.21 15.94 2.51
CA ASP A 178 18.14 16.85 1.84
C ASP A 178 19.47 16.97 2.60
N THR A 179 19.52 16.47 3.84
CA THR A 179 20.60 16.69 4.80
C THR A 179 21.34 15.43 5.21
N LEU A 180 20.65 14.32 5.42
CA LEU A 180 21.23 13.04 5.85
C LEU A 180 21.53 12.14 4.67
N ASN A 181 22.66 11.45 4.80
CA ASN A 181 22.97 10.29 4.00
C ASN A 181 21.93 9.16 4.27
N ILE A 182 21.66 8.31 3.27
CA ILE A 182 20.84 7.10 3.41
C ILE A 182 21.32 6.22 4.57
N GLU A 183 22.63 6.03 4.74
CA GLU A 183 23.18 5.26 5.87
C GLU A 183 22.80 5.90 7.22
N GLU A 184 23.03 7.20 7.36
CA GLU A 184 22.75 7.94 8.59
C GLU A 184 21.25 7.94 8.93
N TYR A 185 20.41 8.06 7.91
CA TYR A 185 18.96 7.96 8.05
C TYR A 185 18.53 6.56 8.54
N TYR A 186 19.09 5.49 7.96
CA TYR A 186 18.79 4.14 8.44
C TYR A 186 19.30 3.92 9.87
N ARG A 187 20.45 4.50 10.25
CA ARG A 187 20.93 4.48 11.65
C ARG A 187 19.99 5.21 12.59
N SER A 188 19.42 6.34 12.20
CA SER A 188 18.47 7.07 13.05
C SER A 188 17.21 6.24 13.30
N LEU A 189 16.69 5.57 12.25
CA LEU A 189 15.54 4.70 12.41
C LEU A 189 15.84 3.42 13.24
N GLU A 190 17.05 2.87 13.13
CA GLU A 190 17.51 1.78 14.01
C GLU A 190 17.61 2.25 15.47
N ALA A 191 18.04 3.49 15.71
CA ALA A 191 18.11 4.08 17.04
C ALA A 191 16.72 4.35 17.65
N GLU A 192 15.70 4.60 16.82
CA GLU A 192 14.29 4.65 17.23
C GLU A 192 13.72 3.27 17.61
N GLY A 193 14.47 2.19 17.40
CA GLY A 193 14.09 0.82 17.76
C GLY A 193 13.24 0.10 16.72
N ILE A 194 13.16 0.64 15.49
CA ILE A 194 12.42 0.00 14.40
C ILE A 194 13.27 -1.14 13.82
N ASP A 195 12.73 -2.38 13.79
CA ASP A 195 13.44 -3.52 13.19
C ASP A 195 13.42 -3.45 11.65
N ILE A 196 14.32 -2.63 11.12
CA ILE A 196 14.41 -2.33 9.68
C ILE A 196 15.28 -3.35 8.96
N SER A 197 14.94 -3.58 7.70
CA SER A 197 15.62 -4.50 6.79
C SER A 197 15.51 -3.90 5.39
N PRO A 198 16.58 -3.40 4.77
CA PRO A 198 18.03 -3.57 5.06
C PRO A 198 18.55 -2.79 6.28
N LYS A 199 19.66 -3.24 6.89
CA LYS A 199 20.36 -2.50 7.95
C LYS A 199 21.21 -1.36 7.38
N ALA A 200 21.49 -0.35 8.19
CA ALA A 200 22.25 0.84 7.79
C ALA A 200 23.60 0.49 7.15
N ASP A 201 24.35 -0.44 7.75
CA ASP A 201 25.66 -0.88 7.25
C ASP A 201 25.62 -1.41 5.81
N ASN A 202 24.47 -1.91 5.35
CA ASN A 202 24.31 -2.37 3.98
C ASN A 202 24.38 -1.23 2.96
N PHE A 203 24.33 0.04 3.37
CA PHE A 203 24.40 1.20 2.48
C PHE A 203 25.78 1.86 2.45
N SER A 204 26.71 1.42 3.30
CA SER A 204 28.08 1.95 3.37
C SER A 204 28.80 1.93 2.01
N PHE A 205 28.52 0.93 1.17
CA PHE A 205 29.10 0.80 -0.18
C PHE A 205 28.73 1.95 -1.13
N LEU A 206 27.61 2.64 -0.90
CA LEU A 206 27.18 3.77 -1.74
C LEU A 206 28.11 5.00 -1.59
N TYR A 207 28.91 5.03 -0.52
CA TYR A 207 29.76 6.17 -0.16
C TYR A 207 31.25 5.80 -0.08
N GLN A 208 31.60 4.55 -0.38
CA GLN A 208 32.97 4.15 -0.66
C GLN A 208 33.37 4.66 -2.05
N VAL A 209 33.77 5.93 -2.11
CA VAL A 209 34.40 6.53 -3.29
C VAL A 209 35.80 5.94 -3.46
N ASP A 210 36.14 5.57 -4.70
CA ASP A 210 37.46 5.18 -5.22
C ASP A 210 38.65 5.79 -4.45
N GLN A 211 39.20 5.06 -3.47
CA GLN A 211 40.54 5.33 -2.92
C GLN A 211 41.63 4.53 -3.66
N GLY A 212 41.34 4.01 -4.86
CA GLY A 212 42.18 3.05 -5.57
C GLY A 212 42.68 3.49 -6.95
N ALA A 213 42.63 4.77 -7.30
CA ALA A 213 43.20 5.30 -8.54
C ALA A 213 44.17 6.46 -8.23
N GLN A 214 45.36 6.11 -7.73
CA GLN A 214 46.58 6.91 -7.85
C GLN A 214 47.70 6.02 -8.35
#